data_AF-A0A074THY9-F1
#
_entry.id   AF-A0A074THY9-F1
#
_cell.length_a   1.000
_cell.length_b   1.000
_cell.length_c   1.000
_cell.angle_alpha   90.00
_cell.angle_beta   90.00
_cell.angle_gamma   90.00
#
_symmetry.space_group_name_H-M   'P 1'
#
loop_
_entity.id
_entity.type
_entity.pdbx_description
1 polymer ?
#
loop_
_entity_poly.entity_id
_entity_poly.type
_entity_poly.pdbx_seq_one_letter_code
_entity_poly.pdbx_strand_id
1 'polypeptide(L)'
;MLELTRIHAGRWEASSKQHDAPALEVLHQGDVLDGLEVTGTPGDWQIVQPIPPELISDGVMSFVVRARDSEQEVARFSLIAGEPLAPDLRAELDLLRAELDLLKAAFRRHCAETAG
;
A
#
# COMPACT_ATOMS: atom_id res chain seq x y z
N MET A 1 14.72 -7.24 -0.33
CA MET A 1 13.57 -6.55 0.27
C MET A 1 13.31 -5.31 -0.57
N LEU A 2 12.06 -5.05 -0.93
CA LEU A 2 11.71 -3.87 -1.70
C LEU A 2 11.54 -2.67 -0.76
N GLU A 3 11.96 -1.51 -1.25
CA GLU A 3 11.91 -0.23 -0.54
C GLU A 3 11.17 0.81 -1.39
N LEU A 4 10.76 1.91 -0.76
CA LEU A 4 10.20 3.11 -1.41
C LEU A 4 9.12 2.79 -2.47
N THR A 5 8.05 2.11 -2.06
CA THR A 5 6.96 1.75 -2.97
C THR A 5 5.97 2.90 -3.15
N ARG A 6 5.53 3.15 -4.39
CA ARG A 6 4.46 4.10 -4.70
C ARG A 6 3.68 3.71 -5.94
N ILE A 7 2.51 4.31 -6.13
CA ILE A 7 1.77 4.26 -7.39
C ILE A 7 1.71 5.68 -7.94
N HIS A 8 2.17 5.87 -9.17
CA HIS A 8 2.19 7.17 -9.85
C HIS A 8 1.94 6.98 -11.35
N ALA A 9 1.05 7.80 -11.93
CA ALA A 9 0.73 7.77 -13.36
C ALA A 9 0.40 6.36 -13.91
N GLY A 10 -0.39 5.58 -13.17
CA GLY A 10 -0.77 4.22 -13.56
C GLY A 10 0.36 3.19 -13.47
N ARG A 11 1.46 3.51 -12.78
CA ARG A 11 2.60 2.62 -12.59
C ARG A 11 2.83 2.39 -11.11
N TRP A 12 3.03 1.14 -10.73
CA TRP A 12 3.62 0.82 -9.44
C TRP A 12 5.14 0.88 -9.57
N GLU A 13 5.78 1.56 -8.62
CA GLU A 13 7.21 1.79 -8.57
C GLU A 13 7.75 1.30 -7.23
N ALA A 14 8.94 0.70 -7.25
CA ALA A 14 9.66 0.25 -6.07
C ALA A 14 11.18 0.31 -6.32
N SER A 15 11.97 0.27 -5.25
CA SER A 15 13.42 0.12 -5.35
C SER A 15 13.92 -1.13 -4.61
N SER A 16 15.12 -1.59 -4.97
CA SER A 16 15.80 -2.68 -4.26
C SER A 16 17.29 -2.38 -4.12
N LYS A 17 17.84 -2.67 -2.95
CA LYS A 17 19.28 -2.57 -2.63
C LYS A 17 20.02 -3.90 -2.75
N GLN A 18 19.42 -4.89 -3.39
CA GLN A 18 20.06 -6.19 -3.63
C GLN A 18 21.27 -6.07 -4.56
N HIS A 19 22.26 -6.93 -4.36
CA HIS A 19 23.45 -6.94 -5.21
C HIS A 19 23.08 -7.34 -6.64
N ASP A 20 22.40 -8.47 -6.80
CA ASP A 20 21.93 -8.94 -8.09
C ASP A 20 20.62 -8.25 -8.50
N ALA A 21 20.38 -8.19 -9.81
CA ALA A 21 19.13 -7.69 -10.36
C ALA A 21 17.96 -8.57 -9.89
N PRO A 22 16.92 -8.01 -9.26
CA PRO A 22 15.82 -8.80 -8.75
C PRO A 22 15.01 -9.41 -9.90
N ALA A 23 14.94 -10.74 -9.94
CA ALA A 23 14.11 -11.48 -10.89
C ALA A 23 12.67 -11.58 -10.37
N LEU A 24 11.83 -10.64 -10.79
CA LEU A 24 10.47 -10.48 -10.28
C LEU A 24 9.40 -10.75 -11.34
N GLU A 25 8.19 -10.93 -10.84
CA GLU A 25 6.93 -10.87 -11.59
C GLU A 25 5.85 -10.24 -10.72
N VAL A 26 4.89 -9.58 -11.35
CA VAL A 26 3.72 -9.02 -10.68
C VAL A 26 2.49 -9.75 -11.18
N LEU A 27 1.63 -10.15 -10.25
CA LEU A 27 0.43 -10.91 -10.55
C LEU A 27 -0.82 -10.17 -10.09
N HIS A 28 -1.88 -10.29 -10.88
CA HIS A 28 -3.24 -9.92 -10.49
C HIS A 28 -4.14 -11.14 -10.64
N GLN A 29 -4.83 -11.53 -9.56
CA GLN A 29 -5.71 -12.71 -9.53
C GLN A 29 -5.05 -14.04 -10.00
N GLY A 30 -3.72 -14.12 -9.93
CA GLY A 30 -2.95 -15.29 -10.36
C GLY A 30 -2.38 -15.19 -11.77
N ASP A 31 -2.78 -14.18 -12.56
CA ASP A 31 -2.25 -13.92 -13.88
C ASP A 31 -1.04 -12.99 -13.81
N VAL A 32 0.04 -13.35 -14.49
CA VAL A 32 1.27 -12.55 -14.59
C VAL A 32 1.03 -11.34 -15.49
N LEU A 33 1.42 -10.17 -15.00
CA LEU A 33 1.33 -8.92 -15.74
C LEU A 33 2.57 -8.71 -16.61
N ASP A 34 2.35 -8.21 -17.80
CA ASP A 34 3.42 -7.79 -18.71
C ASP A 34 3.98 -6.41 -18.35
N GLY A 35 5.16 -6.10 -18.88
CA GLY A 35 5.75 -4.77 -18.82
C GLY A 35 6.51 -4.44 -17.53
N LEU A 36 6.81 -5.42 -16.69
CA LEU A 36 7.71 -5.23 -15.56
C LEU A 36 9.11 -4.85 -16.04
N GLU A 37 9.58 -3.68 -15.63
CA GLU A 37 10.91 -3.18 -15.92
C GLU A 37 11.76 -3.14 -14.66
N VAL A 38 12.98 -3.67 -14.73
CA VAL A 38 13.98 -3.58 -13.67
C VAL A 38 15.23 -2.94 -14.27
N THR A 39 15.59 -1.75 -13.79
CA THR A 39 16.70 -0.94 -14.31
C THR A 39 17.59 -0.44 -13.18
N GLY A 40 18.84 -0.10 -13.48
CA GLY A 40 19.78 0.43 -12.50
C GLY A 40 21.08 -0.36 -12.43
N THR A 41 21.70 -0.35 -11.25
CA THR A 41 23.01 -0.94 -11.00
C THR A 41 23.00 -1.80 -9.75
N PRO A 42 23.97 -2.71 -9.55
CA PRO A 42 24.07 -3.50 -8.32
C PRO A 42 23.96 -2.66 -7.05
N GLY A 43 23.01 -2.99 -6.18
CA GLY A 43 22.72 -2.24 -4.96
C GLY A 43 21.83 -1.00 -5.15
N ASP A 44 21.35 -0.72 -6.36
CA ASP A 44 20.40 0.37 -6.64
C ASP A 44 19.54 0.07 -7.87
N TRP A 45 18.48 -0.72 -7.65
CA TRP A 45 17.54 -1.12 -8.68
C TRP A 45 16.24 -0.32 -8.57
N GLN A 46 15.72 0.12 -9.72
CA GLN A 46 14.41 0.70 -9.90
C GLN A 46 13.51 -0.31 -10.60
N ILE A 47 12.33 -0.54 -10.03
CA ILE A 47 11.35 -1.52 -10.49
C ILE A 47 10.08 -0.76 -10.83
N VAL A 48 9.57 -0.97 -12.04
CA VAL A 48 8.37 -0.30 -12.54
C VAL A 48 7.44 -1.32 -13.17
N GLN A 49 6.20 -1.40 -12.69
CA GLN A 49 5.13 -2.19 -13.28
C GLN A 49 4.01 -1.27 -13.76
N PRO A 50 3.70 -1.22 -15.07
CA PRO A 50 2.46 -0.59 -15.53
C PRO A 50 1.26 -1.38 -15.00
N ILE A 51 0.25 -0.66 -14.52
CA ILE A 51 -1.05 -1.24 -14.13
C ILE A 51 -1.94 -1.14 -15.36
N PRO A 52 -2.31 -2.28 -15.99
CA PRO A 52 -3.17 -2.27 -17.16
C PRO A 52 -4.53 -1.62 -16.82
N PRO A 53 -5.00 -0.61 -17.58
CA PRO A 53 -6.25 0.08 -17.28
C PRO A 53 -7.47 -0.83 -17.21
N GLU A 54 -7.48 -1.91 -17.98
CA GLU A 54 -8.53 -2.94 -18.02
C GLU A 54 -8.67 -3.72 -16.71
N LEU A 55 -7.63 -3.72 -15.86
CA LEU A 55 -7.69 -4.36 -14.54
C LEU A 55 -8.26 -3.43 -13.46
N ILE A 56 -8.49 -2.15 -13.78
CA ILE A 56 -8.99 -1.16 -12.83
C ILE A 56 -10.50 -1.31 -12.70
N SER A 57 -10.96 -1.76 -11.53
CA SER A 57 -12.37 -1.93 -11.19
C SER A 57 -12.73 -1.28 -9.86
N ASP A 58 -14.03 -1.11 -9.60
CA ASP A 58 -14.51 -0.69 -8.29
C ASP A 58 -14.08 -1.68 -7.19
N GLY A 59 -13.76 -1.14 -6.01
CA GLY A 59 -13.34 -1.90 -4.84
C GLY A 59 -11.83 -1.91 -4.63
N VAL A 60 -11.36 -2.96 -3.96
CA VAL A 60 -9.94 -3.16 -3.62
C VAL A 60 -9.34 -4.21 -4.55
N MET A 61 -8.36 -3.81 -5.34
CA MET A 61 -7.57 -4.69 -6.20
C MET A 61 -6.23 -4.97 -5.53
N SER A 62 -5.87 -6.24 -5.42
CA SER A 62 -4.58 -6.67 -4.87
C SER A 62 -3.66 -7.14 -5.99
N PHE A 63 -2.39 -6.74 -5.90
CA PHE A 63 -1.33 -7.16 -6.79
C PHE A 63 -0.20 -7.77 -5.97
N VAL A 64 0.27 -8.94 -6.39
CA VAL A 64 1.29 -9.70 -5.67
C VAL A 64 2.59 -9.62 -6.45
N VAL A 65 3.68 -9.27 -5.79
CA VAL A 65 5.02 -9.27 -6.36
C VAL A 65 5.73 -10.51 -5.86
N ARG A 66 6.24 -11.34 -6.78
CA ARG A 66 6.90 -12.60 -6.44
C ARG A 66 8.30 -12.66 -7.05
N ALA A 67 9.17 -13.42 -6.40
CA ALA A 67 10.43 -13.83 -6.99
C ALA A 67 10.18 -14.97 -7.99
N ARG A 68 10.66 -14.79 -9.23
CA ARG A 68 10.39 -15.72 -10.35
C ARG A 68 11.00 -17.11 -10.14
N ASP A 69 12.07 -17.19 -9.36
CA ASP A 69 12.82 -18.42 -9.11
C ASP A 69 12.18 -19.34 -8.05
N SER A 70 11.41 -18.76 -7.13
CA SER A 70 10.94 -19.42 -5.91
C SER A 70 9.44 -19.30 -5.70
N GLU A 71 8.73 -18.56 -6.57
CA GLU A 71 7.32 -18.16 -6.42
C GLU A 71 7.01 -17.48 -5.07
N GLN A 72 8.04 -17.08 -4.34
CA GLN A 72 7.90 -16.49 -3.02
C GLN A 72 7.36 -15.06 -3.16
N GLU A 73 6.29 -14.75 -2.43
CA GLU A 73 5.79 -13.38 -2.30
C GLU A 73 6.84 -12.51 -1.61
N VAL A 74 7.29 -11.47 -2.32
CA VAL A 74 8.28 -10.50 -1.81
C VAL A 74 7.64 -9.18 -1.41
N ALA A 75 6.50 -8.84 -2.02
CA ALA A 75 5.71 -7.66 -1.70
C ALA A 75 4.29 -7.78 -2.25
N ARG A 76 3.45 -6.85 -1.83
CA ARG A 76 2.08 -6.70 -2.30
C ARG A 76 1.72 -5.22 -2.33
N PHE A 77 0.93 -4.81 -3.30
CA PHE A 77 0.33 -3.48 -3.33
C PHE A 77 -1.14 -3.56 -3.68
N SER A 78 -1.89 -2.54 -3.26
CA SER A 78 -3.32 -2.45 -3.52
C SER A 78 -3.67 -1.16 -4.23
N LEU A 79 -4.60 -1.24 -5.18
CA LEU A 79 -5.28 -0.10 -5.77
C LEU A 79 -6.72 -0.11 -5.25
N ILE A 80 -7.21 1.04 -4.78
CA ILE A 80 -8.59 1.22 -4.36
C ILE A 80 -9.22 2.22 -5.31
N ALA A 81 -10.30 1.82 -5.98
CA ALA A 81 -11.02 2.64 -6.95
C ALA A 81 -12.54 2.49 -6.78
N GLY A 82 -13.30 3.38 -7.42
CA GLY A 82 -14.75 3.45 -7.30
C GLY A 82 -15.23 4.34 -6.16
N GLU A 83 -16.54 4.32 -5.90
CA GLU A 83 -17.11 4.98 -4.72
C GLU A 83 -16.56 4.30 -3.47
N PRO A 84 -15.79 5.00 -2.64
CA PRO A 84 -15.41 4.43 -1.38
C PRO A 84 -16.68 4.23 -0.55
N LEU A 85 -16.70 3.21 0.32
CA LEU A 85 -17.59 3.15 1.50
C LEU A 85 -17.37 4.35 2.47
N ALA A 86 -16.74 5.44 2.00
CA ALA A 86 -16.27 6.59 2.73
C ALA A 86 -17.34 7.32 3.52
N PRO A 87 -18.63 7.41 3.13
CA PRO A 87 -19.61 8.06 3.99
C PRO A 87 -19.73 7.33 5.32
N ASP A 88 -19.88 6.00 5.29
CA ASP A 88 -20.03 5.18 6.48
C ASP A 88 -18.72 5.08 7.26
N LEU A 89 -17.60 4.83 6.57
CA LEU A 89 -16.30 4.75 7.25
C LEU A 89 -15.85 6.11 7.84
N ARG A 90 -16.18 7.22 7.19
CA ARG A 90 -15.91 8.57 7.73
C ARG A 90 -16.85 8.89 8.88
N ALA A 91 -18.11 8.48 8.82
CA ALA A 91 -19.03 8.59 9.94
C ALA A 91 -18.54 7.81 11.16
N GLU A 92 -18.09 6.57 10.98
CA GLU A 92 -17.48 5.77 12.05
C GLU A 92 -16.18 6.40 12.60
N LEU A 93 -15.31 6.95 11.73
CA LEU A 93 -14.13 7.69 12.14
C LEU A 93 -14.46 8.97 12.92
N ASP A 94 -15.49 9.69 12.53
CA ASP A 94 -15.94 10.90 13.20
C ASP A 94 -16.59 10.59 14.55
N LEU A 95 -17.33 9.47 14.67
CA LEU A 95 -17.84 8.94 15.94
C LEU A 95 -16.69 8.57 16.88
N LEU A 96 -15.68 7.84 16.40
CA LEU A 96 -14.50 7.48 17.18
C LEU A 96 -13.72 8.72 17.68
N ARG A 97 -13.61 9.76 16.85
CA ARG A 97 -13.01 11.04 17.26
C ARG A 97 -13.82 11.74 18.35
N ALA A 98 -15.14 11.75 18.22
CA ALA A 98 -16.02 12.33 19.23
C ALA A 98 -15.89 11.60 20.58
N GLU A 99 -15.83 10.27 20.58
CA GLU A 99 -15.59 9.48 21.79
C GLU A 99 -14.22 9.77 22.41
N LEU A 100 -13.16 9.87 21.59
CA LEU A 100 -11.82 10.23 22.06
C LEU A 100 -11.78 11.64 22.67
N ASP A 101 -12.51 12.60 22.11
CA ASP A 101 -12.57 13.97 22.64
C ASP A 101 -13.27 14.01 24.01
N LEU A 102 -14.32 13.22 24.20
CA LEU A 102 -14.98 13.05 25.50
C LEU A 102 -14.03 12.43 26.53
N LEU A 103 -13.31 11.37 26.15
CA LEU A 103 -12.30 10.74 27.01
C LEU A 103 -11.20 11.73 27.39
N LYS A 104 -10.69 12.49 26.41
CA LYS A 104 -9.64 13.49 26.61
C LYS A 104 -10.11 14.62 27.52
N ALA A 105 -11.38 15.03 27.43
CA ALA A 105 -11.96 16.05 28.32
C ALA A 105 -12.09 15.54 29.76
N ALA A 106 -12.59 14.31 29.94
CA ALA A 106 -12.69 13.68 31.26
C ALA A 106 -11.31 13.51 31.91
N PHE A 107 -10.31 13.09 31.13
CA PHE A 107 -8.94 12.94 31.60
C PHE A 107 -8.32 14.28 32.01
N ARG A 108 -8.48 15.34 31.19
CA ARG A 108 -8.01 16.69 31.54
C ARG A 108 -8.61 17.19 32.85
N ARG A 109 -9.92 16.97 33.06
CA ARG A 109 -10.60 17.31 34.32
C ARG A 109 -10.02 16.53 35.50
N HIS A 110 -9.84 15.22 35.37
CA HIS A 110 -9.27 14.39 36.43
C HIS A 110 -7.85 14.83 36.80
N CYS A 111 -6.99 15.14 35.82
CA CYS A 111 -5.65 15.67 36.10
C CYS A 111 -5.69 17.01 36.83
N ALA A 112 -6.62 17.90 36.48
CA ALA A 112 -6.78 19.19 37.15
C ALA A 112 -7.30 19.03 38.60
N GLU A 113 -8.20 18.07 38.85
CA GLU A 113 -8.73 17.76 40.18
C GLU A 113 -7.70 17.07 41.08
N THR A 114 -6.75 16.30 40.51
CA THR A 114 -5.72 15.55 41.26
C THR A 114 -4.46 16.38 41.52
N ALA A 115 -4.28 17.51 40.81
CA ALA A 115 -3.13 18.41 40.97
C ALA A 115 -3.37 19.54 41.99
N GLY A 116 -4.58 19.66 42.54
CA GLY A 116 -4.93 20.56 43.64
C GLY A 116 -5.04 19.83 44.97
#